data_AF-A0A5E7AET4-F1
#
_entry.id   AF-A0A5E7AET4-F1
#
_cell.length_a   1.000
_cell.length_b   1.000
_cell.length_c   1.000
_cell.angle_alpha   90.00
_cell.angle_beta   90.00
_cell.angle_gamma   90.00
#
_symmetry.space_group_name_H-M   'P 1'
#
loop_
_entity.id
_entity.type
_entity.pdbx_description
1 polymer ?
#
loop_
_entity_poly.entity_id
_entity_poly.type
_entity_poly.pdbx_seq_one_letter_code
_entity_poly.pdbx_strand_id
1 'polypeptide(L)'
;MFDKDTLTISYDVARGEHRGPRKREVAPAEVGLGDCIDCQLCVQVCPTGIDIRDGLQMECIGCAACIDACDSAWTKWAMPVG
;
A
#
# COMPACT_ATOMS: atom_id res chain seq x y z
N MET A 1 24.49 -1.06 4.27
CA MET A 1 23.93 -0.38 3.08
C MET A 1 22.69 0.42 3.44
N PHE A 2 21.89 -0.03 4.41
CA PHE A 2 20.92 0.81 5.11
C PHE A 2 21.45 1.08 6.53
N ASP A 3 21.22 2.28 7.02
CA ASP A 3 21.37 2.63 8.42
C ASP A 3 19.98 2.90 9.04
N LYS A 4 19.97 3.17 10.34
CA LYS A 4 18.73 3.46 11.09
C LYS A 4 18.00 4.73 10.63
N ASP A 5 18.67 5.60 9.87
CA ASP A 5 18.15 6.90 9.43
C ASP A 5 17.71 6.85 7.96
N THR A 6 17.86 5.70 7.28
CA THR A 6 17.48 5.53 5.88
C THR A 6 15.97 5.38 5.74
N LEU A 7 15.33 6.35 5.06
CA LEU A 7 13.92 6.27 4.70
C LEU A 7 13.72 5.29 3.55
N THR A 8 12.78 4.36 3.72
CA THR A 8 12.50 3.31 2.73
C THR A 8 11.03 3.34 2.37
N ILE A 9 10.72 3.20 1.08
CA ILE A 9 9.35 3.02 0.61
C ILE A 9 8.93 1.59 0.93
N SER A 10 7.92 1.43 1.78
CA SER A 10 7.43 0.12 2.21
C SER A 10 5.94 0.13 2.45
N TYR A 11 5.30 -1.02 2.22
CA TYR A 11 3.94 -1.27 2.65
C TYR A 11 3.86 -1.44 4.17
N ASP A 12 2.89 -0.78 4.82
CA ASP A 12 2.58 -0.98 6.23
C ASP A 12 1.63 -2.18 6.38
N VAL A 13 2.18 -3.31 6.84
CA VAL A 13 1.44 -4.55 7.07
C VAL A 13 0.41 -4.39 8.20
N ALA A 14 0.73 -3.64 9.26
CA ALA A 14 -0.16 -3.48 10.41
C ALA A 14 -1.40 -2.65 10.07
N ARG A 15 -1.26 -1.70 9.14
CA ARG A 15 -2.36 -0.92 8.60
C ARG A 15 -3.12 -1.65 7.52
N GLY A 16 -2.41 -2.31 6.60
CA GLY A 16 -2.97 -2.81 5.37
C GLY A 16 -3.64 -4.19 5.47
N GLU A 17 -3.21 -5.05 6.40
CA GLU A 17 -3.73 -6.40 6.57
C GLU A 17 -4.70 -6.53 7.76
N HIS A 18 -5.66 -7.47 7.75
CA HIS A 18 -5.93 -8.47 6.72
C HIS A 18 -6.78 -7.93 5.56
N ARG A 19 -6.44 -8.31 4.32
CA ARG A 19 -7.23 -7.96 3.13
C ARG A 19 -8.50 -8.79 2.97
N GLY A 20 -9.54 -8.18 2.42
CA GLY A 20 -10.78 -8.88 2.11
C GLY A 20 -11.79 -8.01 1.37
N PRO A 21 -12.81 -8.63 0.74
CA PRO A 21 -13.86 -7.88 0.08
C PRO A 21 -14.70 -7.14 1.12
N ARG A 22 -14.93 -5.84 0.89
CA ARG A 22 -15.89 -5.04 1.65
C ARG A 22 -16.61 -4.05 0.76
N LYS A 23 -17.79 -3.62 1.21
CA LYS A 23 -18.48 -2.48 0.63
C LYS A 23 -17.77 -1.18 1.01
N ARG A 24 -17.88 -0.17 0.16
CA ARG A 24 -17.21 1.11 0.36
C ARG A 24 -17.72 1.86 1.59
N GLU A 25 -18.98 1.66 1.94
CA GLU A 25 -19.66 2.31 3.06
C GLU A 25 -19.29 1.71 4.42
N VAL A 26 -18.68 0.53 4.44
CA VAL A 26 -18.32 -0.18 5.69
C VAL A 26 -16.87 0.12 6.03
N ALA A 27 -16.61 0.60 7.24
CA ALA A 27 -15.24 0.85 7.69
C ALA A 27 -14.49 -0.49 7.82
N PRO A 28 -13.21 -0.58 7.36
CA PRO A 28 -12.46 -1.84 7.37
C PRO A 28 -12.35 -2.45 8.77
N ALA A 29 -12.19 -1.62 9.80
CA ALA A 29 -12.14 -2.05 11.21
C ALA A 29 -13.43 -2.74 11.70
N GLU A 30 -14.61 -2.40 11.16
CA GLU A 30 -15.89 -3.02 11.56
C GLU A 30 -15.99 -4.49 11.13
N VAL A 31 -15.23 -4.87 10.10
CA VAL A 31 -15.20 -6.22 9.53
C VAL A 31 -13.87 -6.93 9.76
N GLY A 32 -13.01 -6.37 10.61
CA GLY A 32 -11.71 -6.96 10.94
C GLY A 32 -10.73 -6.98 9.76
N LEU A 33 -10.87 -6.03 8.82
CA LEU A 33 -9.98 -5.87 7.67
C LEU A 33 -9.05 -4.69 7.86
N GLY A 34 -7.92 -4.71 7.16
CA GLY A 34 -7.01 -3.59 7.02
C GLY A 34 -7.42 -2.62 5.91
N ASP A 35 -6.63 -1.57 5.75
CA ASP A 35 -6.91 -0.50 4.79
C ASP A 35 -6.64 -0.89 3.33
N CYS A 36 -5.83 -1.93 3.09
CA CYS A 36 -5.53 -2.34 1.73
C CYS A 36 -6.77 -2.98 1.08
N ILE A 37 -7.23 -2.38 -0.02
CA ILE A 37 -8.40 -2.84 -0.78
C ILE A 37 -8.03 -3.84 -1.89
N ASP A 38 -6.82 -4.38 -1.88
CA ASP A 38 -6.32 -5.39 -2.84
C ASP A 38 -6.44 -5.00 -4.33
N CYS A 39 -6.43 -3.70 -4.66
CA CYS A 39 -6.64 -3.22 -6.03
C CYS A 39 -5.44 -3.42 -6.99
N GLN A 40 -4.28 -3.82 -6.47
CA GLN A 40 -3.03 -4.04 -7.21
C GLN A 40 -2.46 -2.85 -7.99
N LEU A 41 -2.99 -1.62 -7.79
CA LEU A 41 -2.49 -0.43 -8.46
C LEU A 41 -1.00 -0.17 -8.19
N CYS A 42 -0.52 -0.50 -6.98
CA CYS A 42 0.89 -0.41 -6.62
C CYS A 42 1.82 -1.21 -7.56
N VAL A 43 1.38 -2.38 -8.04
CA VAL A 43 2.13 -3.21 -9.00
C VAL A 43 2.05 -2.60 -10.41
N GLN A 44 0.87 -2.14 -10.81
CA GLN A 44 0.62 -1.62 -12.16
C GLN A 44 1.41 -0.34 -12.47
N VAL A 45 1.60 0.53 -11.47
CA VAL A 45 2.37 1.77 -11.63
C VAL A 45 3.86 1.60 -11.40
N CYS A 46 4.28 0.44 -10.89
CA CYS A 46 5.67 0.20 -10.57
C CYS A 46 6.49 0.00 -11.87
N PRO A 47 7.52 0.81 -12.14
CA PRO A 47 8.31 0.68 -13.36
C PRO A 47 9.13 -0.62 -13.42
N THR A 48 9.37 -1.25 -12.27
CA THR A 48 10.08 -2.53 -12.17
C THR A 48 9.16 -3.73 -11.91
N GLY A 49 7.84 -3.49 -11.82
CA GLY A 49 6.83 -4.55 -11.67
C GLY A 49 6.80 -5.23 -10.30
N ILE A 50 7.44 -4.66 -9.28
CA ILE A 50 7.42 -5.21 -7.92
C ILE A 50 6.10 -4.99 -7.20
N ASP A 51 5.79 -5.90 -6.26
CA ASP A 51 4.67 -5.77 -5.35
C ASP A 51 5.17 -5.34 -3.97
N ILE A 52 4.92 -4.09 -3.60
CA ILE A 52 5.38 -3.54 -2.32
C ILE A 52 4.85 -4.30 -1.09
N ARG A 53 3.80 -5.12 -1.25
CA ARG A 53 3.23 -5.95 -0.18
C ARG A 53 4.12 -7.13 0.18
N ASP A 54 5.01 -7.54 -0.72
CA ASP A 54 6.02 -8.59 -0.48
C ASP A 54 7.26 -8.05 0.25
N GLY A 55 7.24 -6.77 0.63
CA GLY A 55 8.30 -6.10 1.37
C GLY A 55 9.30 -5.39 0.47
N LEU A 56 10.48 -5.09 1.03
CA LEU A 56 11.54 -4.42 0.28
C LEU A 56 12.21 -5.41 -0.68
N GLN A 57 12.17 -5.09 -1.97
CA GLN A 57 12.76 -5.88 -3.05
C GLN A 57 13.98 -5.17 -3.65
N MET A 58 14.94 -5.93 -4.18
CA MET A 58 16.20 -5.37 -4.72
C MET A 58 15.98 -4.49 -5.96
N GLU A 59 14.87 -4.71 -6.65
CA GLU A 59 14.45 -4.00 -7.85
C GLU A 59 13.76 -2.66 -7.53
N CYS A 60 13.54 -2.34 -6.25
CA CYS A 60 12.97 -1.05 -5.86
C CYS A 60 13.98 0.08 -6.15
N ILE A 61 13.59 1.01 -7.02
CA ILE A 61 14.41 2.19 -7.37
C ILE A 61 14.04 3.45 -6.58
N GLY A 62 13.12 3.34 -5.61
CA GLY A 62 12.77 4.44 -4.72
C GLY A 62 11.94 5.57 -5.35
N CYS A 63 11.14 5.29 -6.39
CA CYS A 63 10.38 6.33 -7.11
C CYS A 63 9.04 6.74 -6.48
N ALA A 64 8.58 6.04 -5.44
CA ALA A 64 7.33 6.29 -4.71
C ALA A 64 6.00 6.23 -5.50
N ALA A 65 6.01 5.91 -6.81
CA ALA A 65 4.80 5.86 -7.65
C ALA A 65 3.69 4.94 -7.09
N CYS A 66 4.08 3.84 -6.43
CA CYS A 66 3.17 2.92 -5.77
C CYS A 66 2.41 3.56 -4.59
N ILE A 67 3.05 4.46 -3.84
CA ILE A 67 2.43 5.19 -2.72
C ILE A 67 1.43 6.21 -3.27
N ASP A 68 1.82 6.99 -4.27
CA ASP A 68 0.92 7.95 -4.93
C ASP A 68 -0.35 7.28 -5.47
N ALA A 69 -0.20 6.08 -6.04
CA ALA A 69 -1.32 5.28 -6.52
C ALA A 69 -2.21 4.73 -5.39
N CYS A 70 -1.61 4.28 -4.28
CA CYS A 70 -2.33 3.88 -3.08
C CYS A 70 -3.12 5.05 -2.49
N ASP A 71 -2.51 6.22 -2.31
CA ASP A 71 -3.17 7.41 -1.78
C ASP A 71 -4.31 7.89 -2.69
N SER A 72 -4.10 7.84 -4.01
CA SER A 72 -5.14 8.14 -4.98
C SER A 72 -6.32 7.17 -4.90
N ALA A 73 -6.05 5.89 -4.64
CA ALA A 73 -7.10 4.89 -4.43
C ALA A 73 -7.83 5.14 -3.11
N TRP A 74 -7.11 5.34 -2.01
CA TRP A 74 -7.70 5.59 -0.69
C TRP A 74 -8.50 6.88 -0.61
N THR A 75 -8.06 7.94 -1.30
CA THR A 75 -8.85 9.17 -1.47
C THR A 75 -10.19 8.87 -2.14
N LYS A 76 -10.20 8.03 -3.19
CA LYS A 76 -11.45 7.58 -3.82
C LYS A 76 -12.29 6.71 -2.90
N TRP A 77 -11.74 6.12 -1.85
CA TRP A 77 -12.48 5.36 -0.84
C TRP A 77 -12.81 6.18 0.42
N ALA A 78 -12.51 7.49 0.41
CA ALA A 78 -12.66 8.38 1.58
C ALA A 78 -11.93 7.86 2.82
N MET A 79 -10.73 7.30 2.62
CA MET A 79 -9.85 6.76 3.66
C MET A 79 -8.68 7.70 3.94
N PRO A 80 -8.05 7.61 5.13
CA PRO A 80 -6.81 8.33 5.39
C PRO A 80 -5.70 7.90 4.41
N VAL A 81 -4.77 8.80 4.14
CA VAL A 81 -3.58 8.62 3.28
C VAL A 81 -2.30 8.79 4.10
N GLY A 82 -1.15 8.43 3.54
CA GLY A 82 0.16 8.64 4.17
C GLY A 82 1.01 7.38 4.28
#